data_AF-S6T4J0-F1
#
_entry.id   AF-S6T4J0-F1
#
_cell.length_a   1.000
_cell.length_b   1.000
_cell.length_c   1.000
_cell.angle_alpha   90.00
_cell.angle_beta   90.00
_cell.angle_gamma   90.00
#
_symmetry.space_group_name_H-M   'P 1'
#
loop_
_entity.id
_entity.type
_entity.pdbx_description
1 polymer ?
#
loop_
_entity_poly.entity_id
_entity_poly.type
_entity_poly.pdbx_seq_one_letter_code
_entity_poly.pdbx_strand_id
1 'polypeptide(L)' 'RLVMTLARQLREENLRYGIAAACVGGGQGMALLIENPAFIGSN' A
#
# COMPACT_ATOMS: atom_id res chain seq x y z
N ARG A 1 -4.43 -9.99 -2.21
CA ARG A 1 -3.32 -9.85 -3.20
C ARG A 1 -2.86 -8.40 -3.36
N LEU A 2 -3.75 -7.41 -3.49
CA LEU A 2 -3.38 -5.99 -3.68
C LEU A 2 -2.44 -5.43 -2.60
N VAL A 3 -2.80 -5.56 -1.32
CA VAL A 3 -2.00 -5.04 -0.19
C VAL A 3 -0.60 -5.65 -0.15
N MET A 4 -0.46 -6.96 -0.39
CA MET A 4 0.85 -7.63 -0.39
C MET A 4 1.73 -7.21 -1.56
N THR A 5 1.14 -7.01 -2.76
CA THR A 5 1.89 -6.48 -3.90
C THR A 5 2.37 -5.07 -3.61
N LEU A 6 1.49 -4.21 -3.08
CA LEU A 6 1.83 -2.85 -2.69
C LEU A 6 2.91 -2.82 -1.61
N ALA A 7 2.79 -3.63 -0.56
CA ALA A 7 3.79 -3.69 0.51
C ALA A 7 5.18 -4.11 0.00
N ARG A 8 5.24 -5.02 -0.98
CA ARG A 8 6.50 -5.41 -1.62
C ARG A 8 7.08 -4.25 -2.45
N GLN A 9 6.26 -3.60 -3.27
CA GLN A 9 6.68 -2.43 -4.07
C GLN A 9 7.20 -1.30 -3.19
N LEU A 10 6.49 -0.97 -2.10
CA LEU A 10 6.94 0.09 -1.18
C LEU A 10 8.31 -0.24 -0.56
N ARG A 11 8.60 -1.52 -0.30
CA ARG A 11 9.91 -1.95 0.20
C ARG A 11 10.99 -1.91 -0.89
N GLU A 12 10.70 -2.41 -2.08
CA GLU A 12 11.64 -2.46 -3.21
C GLU A 12 12.02 -1.06 -3.70
N GLU A 13 11.07 -0.12 -3.68
CA GLU A 13 11.26 1.26 -4.15
C GLU A 13 11.64 2.24 -3.02
N ASN A 14 11.83 1.76 -1.79
CA ASN A 14 12.05 2.59 -0.60
C ASN A 14 11.05 3.76 -0.50
N LEU A 15 9.76 3.45 -0.65
CA LEU A 15 8.66 4.41 -0.49
C LEU A 15 8.03 4.23 0.89
N ARG A 16 7.49 5.32 1.45
CA ARG A 16 6.98 5.35 2.83
C ARG A 16 5.52 4.91 2.95
N TYR A 17 4.64 5.42 2.09
CA TYR A 17 3.20 5.19 2.19
C TYR A 17 2.62 4.72 0.86
N GLY A 18 1.58 3.89 0.94
CA GLY A 18 0.79 3.50 -0.22
C GLY A 18 -0.65 3.19 0.16
N ILE A 19 -1.56 3.31 -0.80
CA ILE A 19 -2.97 2.97 -0.62
C ILE A 19 -3.34 1.84 -1.57
N ALA A 20 -3.93 0.77 -1.03
CA ALA A 20 -4.56 -0.28 -1.81
C ALA A 20 -6.07 -0.09 -1.77
N ALA A 21 -6.71 0.02 -2.94
CA ALA A 21 -8.15 0.14 -3.07
C ALA A 21 -8.74 -0.99 -3.92
N ALA A 22 -9.95 -1.41 -3.61
CA ALA A 22 -10.67 -2.43 -4.37
C ALA A 22 -12.18 -2.16 -4.37
N CYS A 23 -12.80 -2.37 -5.53
CA CYS A 23 -14.25 -2.40 -5.65
C CYS A 23 -14.79 -3.71 -5.07
N VAL A 24 -15.94 -3.62 -4.42
CA VAL A 24 -16.70 -4.75 -3.87
C VAL A 24 -18.08 -4.75 -4.53
N GLY A 25 -18.58 -5.93 -4.89
CA GLY A 25 -19.88 -6.07 -5.55
C GLY A 25 -21.01 -5.43 -4.74
N GLY A 26 -22.04 -4.92 -5.41
CA GLY A 26 -23.16 -4.22 -4.76
C GLY A 26 -22.93 -2.73 -4.50
N GLY A 27 -21.95 -2.11 -5.16
CA GLY A 27 -21.69 -0.66 -5.07
C GLY A 27 -20.83 -0.25 -3.87
N GLN A 28 -20.09 -1.20 -3.28
CA GLN A 28 -19.22 -0.97 -2.14
C GLN A 28 -17.75 -0.87 -2.56
N GLY A 29 -16.91 -0.33 -1.69
CA GLY A 29 -15.48 -0.26 -1.91
C GLY A 29 -14.73 -0.24 -0.59
N MET A 30 -13.48 -0.67 -0.64
CA MET A 30 -12.54 -0.58 0.47
C MET A 30 -11.24 0.07 0.03
N ALA A 31 -10.62 0.83 0.92
CA ALA A 31 -9.29 1.38 0.76
C ALA A 31 -8.50 1.20 2.05
N LEU A 32 -7.23 0.85 1.93
CA LEU A 32 -6.32 0.64 3.05
C LEU A 32 -5.04 1.46 2.83
N LEU A 33 -4.74 2.35 3.77
CA LEU A 33 -3.43 3.01 3.84
C LEU A 33 -2.46 2.10 4.58
N ILE A 34 -1.28 1.89 4.01
CA ILE A 34 -0.20 1.14 4.64
C ILE A 34 1.10 1.94 4.62
N GLU A 35 1.91 1.74 5.66
CA GLU A 35 3.25 2.30 5.81
C GLU A 35 4.29 1.19 5.62
N ASN A 36 5.39 1.52 4.95
CA ASN A 36 6.59 0.68 4.92
C ASN A 36 7.44 0.97 6.17
N PRO A 37 7.53 0.04 7.15
CA PRO A 37 8.29 0.27 8.37
C PRO A 37 9.80 0.29 8.14
N ALA A 38 10.27 -0.16 6.97
CA ALA A 38 11.69 -0.15 6.60
C ALA A 38 12.07 1.07 5.74
N PHE A 39 11.18 2.05 5.58
CA PHE A 39 11.49 3.26 4.83
C PHE A 39 12.65 4.02 5.48
N ILE A 40 13.72 4.22 4.71
CA ILE A 40 14.86 5.05 5.12
C ILE A 40 14.71 6.38 4.40
N GLY A 41 14.19 7.39 5.10
CA GLY A 41 14.09 8.75 4.57
C GLY A 41 15.46 9.41 4.50
N SER A 42 15.73 10.14 3.41
CA SER A 42 16.84 11.09 3.39
C SER A 42 16.49 12.23 4.33
N ASN A 43 17.21 12.34 5.44
CA ASN A 43 17.16 13.49 6.32
C ASN A 43 17.96 14.64 5.72
#